data_AF-A0A448YL15-F1
#
_entry.id   AF-A0A448YL15-F1
#
_cell.length_a   1.000
_cell.length_b   1.000
_cell.length_c   1.000
_cell.angle_alpha   90.00
_cell.angle_beta   90.00
_cell.angle_gamma   90.00
#
_symmetry.space_group_name_H-M   'P 1'
#
loop_
_entity.id
_entity.type
_entity.pdbx_description
1 polymer ?
#
loop_
_entity_poly.entity_id
_entity_poly.type
_entity_poly.pdbx_seq_one_letter_code
_entity_poly.pdbx_strand_id
1 'polypeptide(L)'
;MGKDHEPFVSETDRGLHILVERARGNKGYGMPVMVKGAIFKPSERLLSDPSRHSTRLILFTRSEAQYLFPNSSKNRGKHILSDSGLLKWWLKNVEVILGSGVFGEVQKRKLNILNADQNEVSRYFPSKESGWQVGDVYSDGKGLNEVAVYHIPLLPDDPKGRFLEHLVVENRIKKVRLRQFWTELSIRQEFRLGITVGLIGIEGQSNENDCIDSGVHKFKRAEFNKIKDLIVDIDYSDPLDYRNAHKQLEERELDLLEIKGVASTSHIAPSPHSLVPTLLPTRSKRGLSEVHVISTLVKRKVKK
;
A
#
# COMPACT_ATOMS: atom_id res chain seq x y z
N MET A 1 19.79 -36.07 -28.91
CA MET A 1 19.19 -37.03 -29.86
C MET A 1 18.15 -37.80 -29.09
N GLY A 2 16.87 -37.66 -29.45
CA GLY A 2 15.78 -38.38 -28.80
C GLY A 2 15.83 -39.86 -29.19
N LYS A 3 15.50 -40.74 -28.25
CA LYS A 3 15.11 -42.12 -28.56
C LYS A 3 13.61 -42.12 -28.82
N ASP A 4 13.14 -42.99 -29.69
CA ASP A 4 11.71 -43.18 -29.88
C ASP A 4 11.09 -43.68 -28.57
N HIS A 5 10.09 -42.96 -28.10
CA HIS A 5 9.30 -43.29 -26.93
C HIS A 5 7.82 -43.04 -27.26
N GLU A 6 6.93 -43.78 -26.61
CA GLU A 6 5.50 -43.49 -26.67
C GLU A 6 5.21 -42.08 -26.10
N PRO A 7 4.13 -41.41 -26.54
CA PRO A 7 3.78 -40.10 -26.01
C PRO A 7 3.57 -40.17 -24.49
N PHE A 8 4.24 -39.27 -23.77
CA PHE A 8 4.15 -39.21 -22.31
C PHE A 8 2.74 -38.84 -21.86
N VAL A 9 2.25 -39.51 -20.83
CA VAL A 9 0.89 -39.29 -20.30
C VAL A 9 0.82 -37.99 -19.48
N SER A 10 1.93 -37.55 -18.89
CA SER A 10 2.03 -36.31 -18.11
C SER A 10 3.44 -35.71 -18.14
N GLU A 11 3.56 -34.46 -17.68
CA GLU A 11 4.87 -33.81 -17.52
C GLU A 11 5.76 -34.53 -16.50
N THR A 12 5.16 -35.11 -15.46
CA THR A 12 5.87 -35.90 -14.44
C THR A 12 6.41 -37.19 -15.02
N ASP A 13 5.60 -37.89 -15.81
CA ASP A 13 5.98 -39.11 -16.53
C ASP A 13 7.16 -38.84 -17.50
N ARG A 14 7.07 -37.75 -18.26
CA ARG A 14 8.17 -37.24 -19.08
C ARG A 14 9.42 -36.95 -18.26
N GLY A 15 9.27 -36.27 -17.12
CA GLY A 15 10.37 -35.94 -16.22
C GLY A 15 11.09 -37.18 -15.67
N LEU A 16 10.32 -38.18 -15.22
CA LEU A 16 10.84 -39.44 -14.71
C LEU A 16 11.55 -40.25 -15.79
N HIS A 17 10.95 -40.35 -16.98
CA HIS A 17 11.58 -41.02 -18.12
C HIS A 17 12.94 -40.38 -18.48
N ILE A 18 13.02 -39.05 -18.45
CA ILE A 18 14.27 -38.33 -18.67
C ILE A 18 15.32 -38.67 -17.59
N LEU A 19 14.91 -38.73 -16.32
CA LEU A 19 15.82 -39.09 -15.23
C LEU A 19 16.32 -40.53 -15.32
N VAL A 20 15.44 -41.48 -15.68
CA VAL A 20 15.79 -42.90 -15.87
C VAL A 20 16.81 -43.06 -16.99
N GLU A 21 16.60 -42.41 -18.14
CA GLU A 21 17.54 -42.49 -19.26
C GLU A 21 18.90 -41.84 -18.95
N ARG A 22 18.92 -40.79 -18.11
CA ARG A 22 20.17 -40.22 -17.60
C ARG A 22 20.90 -41.15 -16.66
N ALA A 23 20.17 -41.81 -15.75
CA ALA A 23 20.73 -42.79 -14.82
C ALA A 23 21.32 -44.02 -15.55
N ARG A 24 20.73 -44.39 -16.69
CA ARG A 24 21.22 -45.46 -17.59
C ARG A 24 22.48 -45.08 -18.40
N GLY A 25 23.02 -43.87 -18.20
CA GLY A 25 24.28 -43.43 -18.82
C GLY A 25 24.13 -42.34 -19.88
N ASN A 26 22.92 -42.05 -20.37
CA ASN A 26 22.69 -40.97 -21.33
C ASN A 26 22.51 -39.62 -20.61
N LYS A 27 23.60 -39.09 -20.03
CA LYS A 27 23.59 -37.84 -19.24
C LYS A 27 22.97 -36.63 -19.98
N GLY A 28 23.04 -36.60 -21.31
CA GLY A 28 22.48 -35.55 -22.16
C GLY A 28 21.03 -35.78 -22.63
N TYR A 29 20.37 -36.85 -22.21
CA TYR A 29 19.00 -37.16 -22.66
C TYR A 29 17.99 -36.12 -22.15
N GLY A 30 17.13 -35.64 -23.05
CA GLY A 30 16.12 -34.61 -22.76
C GLY A 30 16.69 -33.25 -22.36
N MET A 31 18.01 -33.03 -22.46
CA MET A 31 18.57 -31.69 -22.28
C MET A 31 18.14 -30.82 -23.46
N PRO A 32 17.64 -29.60 -23.23
CA PRO A 32 17.43 -28.65 -24.31
C PRO A 32 18.76 -28.45 -25.01
N VAL A 33 18.79 -28.70 -26.33
CA VAL A 33 19.91 -28.25 -27.14
C VAL A 33 19.86 -26.74 -27.04
N MET A 34 20.81 -26.17 -26.31
CA MET A 34 21.05 -24.73 -26.30
C MET A 34 21.52 -24.36 -27.71
N VAL A 35 20.58 -24.26 -28.65
CA VAL A 35 20.83 -23.53 -29.88
C VAL A 35 21.30 -22.17 -29.39
N LYS A 36 22.44 -21.68 -29.88
CA LYS A 36 22.78 -20.26 -29.80
C LYS A 36 21.78 -19.48 -30.66
N GLY A 37 20.49 -19.67 -30.44
CA GLY A 37 19.44 -18.80 -30.92
C GLY A 37 19.77 -17.46 -30.32
N ALA A 38 19.83 -16.46 -31.19
CA ALA A 38 20.12 -15.08 -30.83
C ALA A 38 19.51 -14.81 -29.47
N ILE A 39 20.35 -14.46 -28.49
CA ILE A 39 19.90 -13.91 -27.21
C ILE A 39 18.76 -12.99 -27.60
N PHE A 40 17.53 -13.29 -27.14
CA PHE A 40 16.43 -12.36 -27.29
C PHE A 40 16.88 -11.14 -26.49
N LYS A 41 17.57 -10.24 -27.18
CA LYS A 41 17.83 -8.89 -26.72
C LYS A 41 16.49 -8.22 -27.01
N PRO A 42 15.64 -7.96 -26.00
CA PRO A 42 14.48 -7.13 -26.22
C PRO A 42 15.00 -5.90 -26.95
N SER A 43 14.42 -5.60 -28.12
CA SER A 43 14.90 -4.47 -28.90
C SER A 43 14.89 -3.24 -27.99
N GLU A 44 16.02 -2.58 -27.81
CA GLU A 44 16.12 -1.37 -26.96
C GLU A 44 15.08 -0.30 -27.37
N ARG A 45 14.54 -0.40 -28.59
CA ARG A 45 13.41 0.38 -29.10
C ARG A 45 12.05 0.14 -28.41
N LEU A 46 11.87 -0.92 -27.62
CA LEU A 46 10.60 -1.22 -26.91
C LEU A 46 10.49 -0.45 -25.58
N LEU A 47 11.59 0.14 -25.10
CA LEU A 47 11.63 1.00 -23.93
C LEU A 47 12.05 2.38 -24.43
N SER A 48 11.07 3.25 -24.68
CA SER A 48 11.32 4.65 -25.04
C SER A 48 12.15 5.35 -23.96
N ASP A 49 12.94 6.31 -24.41
CA ASP A 49 13.81 7.22 -23.64
C ASP A 49 13.44 7.35 -22.14
N PRO A 50 14.31 6.90 -21.21
CA PRO A 50 14.04 6.87 -19.77
C PRO A 50 14.07 8.25 -19.09
N SER A 51 14.36 9.31 -19.85
CA SER A 51 14.64 10.65 -19.32
C SER A 51 13.44 11.34 -18.66
N ARG A 52 12.21 11.14 -19.16
CA ARG A 52 11.03 11.81 -18.60
C ARG A 52 9.80 10.92 -18.58
N HIS A 53 9.49 10.39 -17.41
CA HIS A 53 8.28 9.61 -17.18
C HIS A 53 7.24 10.40 -16.39
N SER A 54 5.99 10.30 -16.86
CA SER A 54 4.85 10.66 -16.02
C SER A 54 4.75 9.62 -14.89
N THR A 55 4.97 10.09 -13.68
CA THR A 55 4.93 9.29 -12.46
C THR A 55 3.66 9.59 -11.69
N ARG A 56 2.97 8.52 -11.28
CA ARG A 56 1.77 8.62 -10.44
C ARG A 56 2.00 7.91 -9.12
N LEU A 57 1.72 8.60 -8.02
CA LEU A 57 1.65 8.01 -6.69
C LEU A 57 0.19 7.93 -6.28
N ILE A 58 -0.27 6.73 -5.96
CA ILE A 58 -1.66 6.45 -5.61
C ILE A 58 -1.66 5.66 -4.31
N LEU A 59 -2.37 6.18 -3.32
CA LEU A 59 -2.45 5.56 -2.02
C LEU A 59 -3.89 5.56 -1.50
N PHE A 60 -4.28 4.44 -0.92
CA PHE A 60 -5.53 4.27 -0.22
C PHE A 60 -5.24 4.16 1.28
N THR A 61 -5.74 5.10 2.07
CA THR A 61 -5.50 5.16 3.52
C THR A 61 -6.73 4.65 4.26
N ARG A 62 -6.60 3.51 4.92
CA ARG A 62 -7.59 2.94 5.84
C ARG A 62 -6.85 2.52 7.10
N SER A 63 -7.35 2.81 8.29
CA SER A 63 -6.72 2.23 9.48
C SER A 63 -7.23 0.82 9.70
N GLU A 64 -6.32 -0.07 10.09
CA GLU A 64 -6.63 -1.43 10.49
C GLU A 64 -5.73 -1.85 11.63
N ALA A 65 -6.19 -2.84 12.40
CA ALA A 65 -5.42 -3.39 13.51
C ALA A 65 -4.06 -3.97 13.03
N GLN A 66 -4.01 -4.48 11.80
CA GLN A 66 -2.83 -5.06 11.17
C GLN A 66 -2.93 -5.06 9.64
N TYR A 67 -1.77 -5.00 8.98
CA TYR A 67 -1.63 -5.20 7.54
C TYR A 67 -0.62 -6.32 7.27
N LEU A 68 0.67 -6.03 7.44
CA LEU A 68 1.77 -6.98 7.16
C LEU A 68 2.14 -7.88 8.34
N PHE A 69 1.75 -7.51 9.57
CA PHE A 69 2.22 -8.14 10.80
C PHE A 69 1.03 -8.71 11.60
N PRO A 70 0.71 -10.02 11.47
CA PRO A 70 -0.44 -10.62 12.15
C PRO A 70 -0.36 -10.51 13.67
N ASN A 71 -1.51 -10.35 14.33
CA ASN A 71 -1.66 -10.25 15.79
C ASN A 71 -0.85 -9.13 16.46
N SER A 72 -0.16 -8.28 15.69
CA SER A 72 0.65 -7.16 16.19
C SER A 72 -0.18 -6.12 16.95
N SER A 73 -1.50 -6.08 16.78
CA SER A 73 -2.40 -5.24 17.57
C SER A 73 -2.46 -5.61 19.05
N LYS A 74 -2.14 -6.86 19.39
CA LYS A 74 -2.05 -7.33 20.78
C LYS A 74 -0.75 -6.88 21.46
N ASN A 75 0.26 -6.49 20.68
CA ASN A 75 1.52 -5.98 21.21
C ASN A 75 1.34 -4.55 21.73
N ARG A 76 1.57 -4.34 23.03
CA ARG A 76 1.44 -3.04 23.69
C ARG A 76 2.42 -1.97 23.18
N GLY A 77 3.51 -2.37 22.53
CA GLY A 77 4.46 -1.44 21.90
C GLY A 77 3.96 -0.87 20.57
N LYS A 78 2.91 -1.45 19.97
CA LYS A 78 2.36 -0.97 18.70
C LYS A 78 1.37 0.17 18.95
N HIS A 79 1.65 1.33 18.37
CA HIS A 79 0.70 2.43 18.32
C HIS A 79 -0.12 2.36 17.02
N ILE A 80 -1.42 2.04 17.13
CA ILE A 80 -2.35 2.01 16.00
C ILE A 80 -2.91 3.42 15.82
N LEU A 81 -2.69 4.03 14.66
CA LEU A 81 -3.25 5.35 14.33
C LEU A 81 -4.77 5.24 14.14
N SER A 82 -5.51 6.28 14.51
CA SER A 82 -6.90 6.43 14.07
C SER A 82 -6.95 6.64 12.55
N ASP A 83 -8.11 6.43 11.93
CA ASP A 83 -8.31 6.63 10.49
C ASP A 83 -7.86 8.01 10.00
N SER A 84 -8.34 9.06 10.69
CA SER A 84 -7.95 10.44 10.40
C SER A 84 -6.47 10.71 10.71
N GLY A 85 -5.91 10.07 11.73
CA GLY A 85 -4.49 10.15 12.08
C GLY A 85 -3.60 9.53 11.00
N LEU A 86 -3.99 8.38 10.46
CA LEU A 86 -3.29 7.69 9.39
C LEU A 86 -3.33 8.50 8.09
N LEU A 87 -4.49 9.06 7.73
CA LEU A 87 -4.62 9.93 6.57
C LEU A 87 -3.69 11.15 6.68
N LYS A 88 -3.70 11.84 7.83
CA LYS A 88 -2.80 12.99 8.07
C LYS A 88 -1.32 12.58 8.03
N TRP A 89 -0.98 11.41 8.57
CA TRP A 89 0.38 10.89 8.53
C TRP A 89 0.85 10.67 7.09
N TRP A 90 0.02 10.05 6.24
CA TRP A 90 0.36 9.84 4.84
C TRP A 90 0.43 11.15 4.05
N LEU A 91 -0.49 12.09 4.27
CA LEU A 91 -0.42 13.42 3.64
C LEU A 91 0.89 14.13 3.98
N LYS A 92 1.35 14.06 5.24
CA LYS A 92 2.66 14.62 5.64
C LYS A 92 3.82 13.95 4.89
N ASN A 93 3.82 12.62 4.77
CA ASN A 93 4.87 11.91 4.03
C ASN A 93 4.87 12.26 2.54
N VAL A 94 3.68 12.36 1.93
CA VAL A 94 3.54 12.77 0.54
C VAL A 94 4.09 14.19 0.34
N GLU A 95 3.79 15.14 1.22
CA GLU A 95 4.38 16.49 1.16
C GLU A 95 5.91 16.47 1.25
N VAL A 96 6.49 15.61 2.11
CA VAL A 96 7.95 15.45 2.17
C VAL A 96 8.51 14.92 0.85
N ILE A 97 7.85 13.93 0.23
CA ILE A 97 8.25 13.40 -1.08
C ILE A 97 8.15 14.49 -2.15
N LEU A 98 7.06 15.27 -2.16
CA LEU A 98 6.89 16.39 -3.09
C LEU A 98 7.97 17.48 -2.89
N GLY A 99 8.40 17.72 -1.65
CA GLY A 99 9.46 18.69 -1.33
C GLY A 99 10.89 18.16 -1.54
N SER A 100 11.08 16.85 -1.65
CA SER A 100 12.39 16.21 -1.81
C SER A 100 12.99 16.33 -3.21
N GLY A 101 12.24 16.87 -4.18
CA GLY A 101 12.71 17.05 -5.56
C GLY A 101 12.57 15.81 -6.44
N VAL A 102 11.95 14.73 -5.96
CA VAL A 102 11.63 13.52 -6.74
C VAL A 102 10.74 13.85 -7.95
N PHE A 103 9.78 14.75 -7.76
CA PHE A 103 8.95 15.29 -8.83
C PHE A 103 9.53 16.63 -9.28
N GLY A 104 9.90 16.75 -10.56
CA GLY A 104 10.33 18.01 -11.15
C GLY A 104 9.17 18.98 -11.32
N GLU A 105 8.07 18.48 -11.90
CA GLU A 105 6.81 19.22 -12.03
C GLU A 105 5.66 18.36 -11.54
N VAL A 106 4.88 18.89 -10.59
CA VAL A 106 3.69 18.23 -10.06
C VAL A 106 2.47 18.78 -10.78
N GLN A 107 1.80 17.94 -11.57
CA GLN A 107 0.63 18.32 -12.36
C GLN A 107 -0.66 18.20 -11.58
N LYS A 108 -0.82 17.15 -10.77
CA LYS A 108 -2.03 16.92 -9.96
C LYS A 108 -1.69 16.56 -8.53
N ARG A 109 -2.44 17.17 -7.60
CA ARG A 109 -2.46 16.85 -6.16
C ARG A 109 -3.92 16.66 -5.76
N LYS A 110 -4.33 15.42 -5.57
CA LYS A 110 -5.74 15.03 -5.43
C LYS A 110 -5.95 14.28 -4.14
N LEU A 111 -6.96 14.69 -3.39
CA LEU A 111 -7.44 13.96 -2.21
C LEU A 111 -8.94 13.76 -2.33
N ASN A 112 -9.38 12.52 -2.16
CA ASN A 112 -10.78 12.19 -1.97
C ASN A 112 -10.94 11.45 -0.65
N ILE A 113 -11.95 11.78 0.15
CA ILE A 113 -12.29 11.01 1.34
C ILE A 113 -13.65 10.39 1.07
N LEU A 114 -13.70 9.06 1.09
CA LEU A 114 -14.94 8.33 0.88
C LEU A 114 -15.95 8.72 1.96
N ASN A 115 -17.19 8.96 1.56
CA ASN A 115 -18.29 9.41 2.43
C ASN A 115 -18.12 10.81 3.06
N ALA A 116 -17.20 11.64 2.58
CA ALA A 116 -17.03 13.01 3.07
C ALA A 116 -17.37 14.05 2.00
N ASP A 117 -17.89 15.20 2.45
CA ASP A 117 -18.15 16.34 1.58
C ASP A 117 -16.85 17.08 1.21
N GLN A 118 -16.86 17.83 0.11
CA GLN A 118 -15.69 18.61 -0.35
C GLN A 118 -15.14 19.56 0.73
N ASN A 119 -16.03 20.15 1.53
CA ASN A 119 -15.68 21.04 2.64
C ASN A 119 -15.03 20.32 3.82
N GLU A 120 -15.31 19.03 3.99
CA GLU A 120 -14.65 18.20 5.01
C GLU A 120 -13.28 17.75 4.51
N VAL A 121 -13.19 17.33 3.24
CA VAL A 121 -11.93 16.94 2.59
C VAL A 121 -10.93 18.09 2.62
N SER A 122 -11.36 19.31 2.33
CA SER A 122 -10.47 20.48 2.29
C SER A 122 -9.85 20.82 3.64
N ARG A 123 -10.42 20.36 4.77
CA ARG A 123 -9.83 20.52 6.11
C ARG A 123 -8.60 19.65 6.32
N TYR A 124 -8.41 18.61 5.50
CA TYR A 124 -7.24 17.73 5.56
C TYR A 124 -6.08 18.26 4.72
N PHE A 125 -6.27 19.31 3.91
CA PHE A 125 -5.18 19.86 3.11
C PHE A 125 -4.05 20.37 4.00
N PRO A 126 -2.78 19.99 3.74
CA PRO A 126 -1.64 20.38 4.57
C PRO A 126 -1.45 21.90 4.68
N SER A 127 -1.71 22.63 3.61
CA SER A 127 -1.68 24.10 3.56
C SER A 127 -2.71 24.63 2.55
N LYS A 128 -3.18 25.86 2.70
CA LYS A 128 -4.11 26.48 1.73
C LYS A 128 -3.47 26.74 0.36
N GLU A 129 -2.15 26.87 0.32
CA GLU A 129 -1.37 27.17 -0.90
C GLU A 129 -0.76 25.92 -1.55
N SER A 130 -1.04 24.74 -0.99
CA SER A 130 -0.40 23.48 -1.39
C SER A 130 -0.89 22.91 -2.73
N GLY A 131 -1.81 23.59 -3.43
CA GLY A 131 -2.33 23.18 -4.74
C GLY A 131 -3.20 21.92 -4.73
N TRP A 132 -3.61 21.43 -3.56
CA TRP A 132 -4.46 20.26 -3.42
C TRP A 132 -5.90 20.54 -3.88
N GLN A 133 -6.48 19.56 -4.55
CA GLN A 133 -7.85 19.61 -5.03
C GLN A 133 -8.61 18.37 -4.61
N VAL A 134 -9.91 18.53 -4.38
CA VAL A 134 -10.78 17.38 -4.07
C VAL A 134 -10.98 16.53 -5.32
N GLY A 135 -10.79 15.21 -5.20
CA GLY A 135 -11.00 14.25 -6.28
C GLY A 135 -9.91 13.19 -6.36
N ASP A 136 -9.77 12.60 -7.54
CA ASP A 136 -8.80 11.54 -7.84
C ASP A 136 -7.91 11.91 -9.05
N VAL A 137 -6.86 11.12 -9.29
CA VAL A 137 -5.94 11.31 -10.43
C VAL A 137 -6.45 10.71 -11.74
N TYR A 138 -7.49 9.89 -11.71
CA TYR A 138 -8.01 9.18 -12.87
C TYR A 138 -8.95 10.04 -13.71
N SER A 139 -9.57 11.04 -13.08
CA SER A 139 -10.51 11.95 -13.71
C SER A 139 -9.96 13.38 -13.78
N ASP A 140 -10.00 13.98 -14.97
CA ASP A 140 -9.69 15.41 -15.16
C ASP A 140 -10.88 16.32 -14.79
N GLY A 141 -11.77 15.86 -13.90
CA GLY A 141 -13.03 16.52 -13.54
C GLY A 141 -14.10 16.51 -14.64
N LYS A 142 -13.70 16.50 -15.93
CA LYS A 142 -14.59 16.41 -17.10
C LYS A 142 -15.02 14.97 -17.43
N GLY A 143 -14.20 13.98 -17.05
CA GLY A 143 -14.40 12.55 -17.34
C GLY A 143 -15.33 11.81 -16.37
N LEU A 144 -16.04 12.49 -15.45
CA LEU A 144 -16.87 11.80 -14.43
C LEU A 144 -18.02 10.94 -15.01
N ASN A 145 -18.38 11.17 -16.28
CA ASN A 145 -19.38 10.40 -17.01
C ASN A 145 -18.80 9.22 -17.80
N GLU A 146 -17.48 9.05 -17.81
CA GLU A 146 -16.80 7.94 -18.48
C GLU A 146 -16.93 6.65 -17.68
N VAL A 147 -16.80 5.51 -18.37
CA VAL A 147 -16.99 4.18 -17.77
C VAL A 147 -15.79 3.85 -16.88
N ALA A 148 -16.03 3.50 -15.62
CA ALA A 148 -14.99 3.39 -14.60
C ALA A 148 -13.89 2.36 -14.94
N VAL A 149 -14.27 1.25 -15.59
CA VAL A 149 -13.35 0.15 -15.92
C VAL A 149 -12.14 0.58 -16.77
N TYR A 150 -12.28 1.63 -17.59
CA TYR A 150 -11.19 2.09 -18.46
C TYR A 150 -10.21 3.04 -17.79
N HIS A 151 -10.53 3.53 -16.58
CA HIS A 151 -9.75 4.56 -15.89
C HIS A 151 -9.17 4.09 -14.55
N ILE A 152 -9.87 3.17 -13.86
CA ILE A 152 -9.47 2.68 -12.54
C ILE A 152 -8.48 1.50 -12.71
N PRO A 153 -7.26 1.59 -12.15
CA PRO A 153 -6.27 0.52 -12.23
C PRO A 153 -6.64 -0.65 -11.31
N LEU A 154 -6.32 -1.86 -11.76
CA LEU A 154 -6.39 -3.08 -10.96
C LEU A 154 -5.08 -3.26 -10.20
N LEU A 155 -5.09 -2.90 -8.91
CA LEU A 155 -3.97 -3.08 -8.00
C LEU A 155 -4.20 -4.31 -7.11
N PRO A 156 -3.15 -5.06 -6.73
CA PRO A 156 -3.29 -6.25 -5.89
C PRO A 156 -3.78 -5.86 -4.49
N ASP A 157 -4.74 -6.64 -3.96
CA ASP A 157 -5.37 -6.42 -2.65
C ASP A 157 -5.93 -5.00 -2.43
N ASP A 158 -6.38 -4.37 -3.52
CA ASP A 158 -6.90 -3.01 -3.48
C ASP A 158 -8.45 -3.00 -3.50
N PRO A 159 -9.10 -2.14 -2.70
CA PRO A 159 -10.56 -2.08 -2.67
C PRO A 159 -11.21 -1.68 -4.00
N LYS A 160 -10.54 -0.88 -4.83
CA LYS A 160 -11.05 -0.50 -6.16
C LYS A 160 -11.05 -1.70 -7.09
N GLY A 161 -9.97 -2.49 -7.07
CA GLY A 161 -9.85 -3.72 -7.85
C GLY A 161 -10.91 -4.74 -7.45
N ARG A 162 -11.07 -4.98 -6.15
CA ARG A 162 -12.11 -5.84 -5.59
C ARG A 162 -13.52 -5.38 -5.99
N PHE A 163 -13.77 -4.08 -6.00
CA PHE A 163 -15.07 -3.57 -6.47
C PHE A 163 -15.28 -3.80 -7.97
N LEU A 164 -14.27 -3.57 -8.80
CA LEU A 164 -14.36 -3.86 -10.23
C LEU A 164 -14.70 -5.35 -10.48
N GLU A 165 -14.10 -6.28 -9.74
CA GLU A 165 -14.43 -7.71 -9.83
C GLU A 165 -15.92 -7.98 -9.52
N HIS A 166 -16.48 -7.34 -8.49
CA HIS A 166 -17.90 -7.47 -8.19
C HIS A 166 -18.78 -6.93 -9.32
N LEU A 167 -18.39 -5.82 -9.96
CA LEU A 167 -19.12 -5.27 -11.11
C LEU A 167 -19.07 -6.21 -12.33
N VAL A 168 -18.02 -7.02 -12.47
CA VAL A 168 -17.95 -8.08 -13.48
C VAL A 168 -18.99 -9.16 -13.17
N VAL A 169 -19.02 -9.66 -11.93
CA VAL A 169 -19.98 -10.69 -11.49
C VAL A 169 -21.43 -10.22 -11.67
N GLU A 170 -21.72 -8.96 -11.37
CA GLU A 170 -23.05 -8.37 -11.52
C GLU A 170 -23.38 -7.95 -12.98
N ASN A 171 -22.45 -8.16 -13.92
CA ASN A 171 -22.58 -7.75 -15.33
C ASN A 171 -22.91 -6.25 -15.51
N ARG A 172 -22.33 -5.41 -14.63
CA ARG A 172 -22.46 -3.93 -14.62
C ARG A 172 -21.16 -3.21 -14.98
N ILE A 173 -20.06 -3.93 -15.19
CA ILE A 173 -18.72 -3.38 -15.44
C ILE A 173 -18.67 -2.33 -16.57
N LYS A 174 -19.45 -2.49 -17.64
CA LYS A 174 -19.53 -1.53 -18.77
C LYS A 174 -20.55 -0.40 -18.56
N LYS A 175 -21.37 -0.47 -17.51
CA LYS A 175 -22.48 0.45 -17.24
C LYS A 175 -22.13 1.48 -16.17
N VAL A 176 -21.28 1.11 -15.21
CA VAL A 176 -20.92 1.97 -14.08
C VAL A 176 -19.95 3.06 -14.52
N ARG A 177 -20.37 4.32 -14.35
CA ARG A 177 -19.55 5.51 -14.61
C ARG A 177 -18.67 5.85 -13.41
N LEU A 178 -17.62 6.65 -13.60
CA LEU A 178 -16.69 7.05 -12.53
C LEU A 178 -17.38 7.69 -11.31
N ARG A 179 -18.33 8.60 -11.53
CA ARG A 179 -19.11 9.18 -10.40
C ARG A 179 -19.85 8.11 -9.61
N GLN A 180 -20.56 7.23 -10.31
CA GLN A 180 -21.31 6.14 -9.69
C GLN A 180 -20.38 5.13 -9.01
N PHE A 181 -19.21 4.87 -9.59
CA PHE A 181 -18.19 4.00 -9.03
C PHE A 181 -17.76 4.50 -7.66
N TRP A 182 -17.39 5.77 -7.52
CA TRP A 182 -16.96 6.30 -6.22
C TRP A 182 -18.09 6.32 -5.18
N THR A 183 -19.32 6.62 -5.59
CA THR A 183 -20.48 6.58 -4.71
C THR A 183 -20.83 5.16 -4.25
N GLU A 184 -20.84 4.18 -5.16
CA GLU A 184 -21.10 2.78 -4.80
C GLU A 184 -19.96 2.18 -3.98
N LEU A 185 -18.71 2.52 -4.31
CA LEU A 185 -17.54 2.10 -3.55
C LEU A 185 -17.67 2.58 -2.11
N SER A 186 -18.00 3.86 -1.88
CA SER A 186 -18.05 4.44 -0.53
C SER A 186 -19.11 3.82 0.38
N ILE A 187 -20.19 3.26 -0.19
CA ILE A 187 -21.29 2.63 0.57
C ILE A 187 -20.98 1.18 0.95
N ARG A 188 -19.88 0.59 0.44
CA ARG A 188 -19.55 -0.81 0.75
C ARG A 188 -19.29 -1.04 2.23
N GLN A 189 -19.59 -2.26 2.69
CA GLN A 189 -19.41 -2.67 4.08
C GLN A 189 -17.96 -2.56 4.58
N GLU A 190 -16.98 -2.51 3.66
CA GLU A 190 -15.57 -2.32 4.01
C GLU A 190 -15.23 -0.87 4.39
N PHE A 191 -16.15 0.08 4.16
CA PHE A 191 -16.02 1.50 4.51
C PHE A 191 -17.21 1.99 5.35
N ARG A 192 -17.64 1.17 6.32
CA ARG A 192 -18.77 1.48 7.21
C ARG A 192 -18.70 2.91 7.75
N LEU A 193 -19.87 3.48 8.04
CA LEU A 193 -20.01 4.81 8.63
C LEU A 193 -19.13 4.97 9.87
N GLY A 194 -18.34 6.05 9.89
CA GLY A 194 -17.45 6.41 11.00
C GLY A 194 -15.96 6.16 10.75
N ILE A 195 -15.59 5.46 9.67
CA ILE A 195 -14.20 5.24 9.27
C ILE A 195 -13.82 6.28 8.22
N THR A 196 -12.71 7.00 8.44
CA THR A 196 -12.17 7.95 7.44
C THR A 196 -11.27 7.20 6.46
N VAL A 197 -11.69 7.17 5.19
CA VAL A 197 -10.93 6.47 4.16
C VAL A 197 -10.52 7.44 3.07
N GLY A 198 -9.22 7.66 2.95
CA GLY A 198 -8.65 8.63 2.02
C GLY A 198 -8.06 7.97 0.78
N LEU A 199 -8.26 8.58 -0.38
CA LEU A 199 -7.57 8.30 -1.61
C LEU A 199 -6.68 9.49 -1.93
N ILE A 200 -5.37 9.29 -1.83
CA ILE A 200 -4.37 10.27 -2.20
C ILE A 200 -3.87 9.93 -3.59
N GLY A 201 -3.83 10.93 -4.47
CA GLY A 201 -3.32 10.79 -5.82
C GLY A 201 -2.42 11.96 -6.20
N ILE A 202 -1.19 11.65 -6.61
CA ILE A 202 -0.24 12.60 -7.18
C ILE A 202 0.07 12.17 -8.61
N GLU A 203 0.16 13.13 -9.52
CA GLU A 203 0.65 12.94 -10.88
C GLU A 203 1.65 14.06 -11.21
N GLY A 204 2.79 13.70 -11.79
CA GLY A 204 3.83 14.65 -12.16
C GLY A 204 4.94 14.02 -12.99
N GLN A 205 5.91 14.82 -13.41
CA GLN A 205 7.13 14.34 -14.08
C GLN A 205 8.20 14.04 -13.03
N SER A 206 8.79 12.85 -13.07
CA SER A 206 9.92 12.50 -12.20
C SER A 206 11.21 13.17 -12.68
N ASN A 207 12.06 13.58 -11.73
CA ASN A 207 13.43 13.99 -12.03
C ASN A 207 14.35 12.75 -12.14
N GLU A 208 15.33 12.79 -13.05
CA GLU A 208 16.23 11.67 -13.38
C GLU A 208 17.25 11.30 -12.30
N ASN A 209 17.41 12.13 -11.26
CA ASN A 209 18.61 12.08 -10.41
C ASN A 209 18.67 10.88 -9.43
N ASP A 210 17.61 10.10 -9.26
CA ASP A 210 17.49 9.12 -8.17
C ASP A 210 17.47 7.65 -8.63
N CYS A 211 18.10 7.28 -9.74
CA CYS A 211 18.35 5.86 -10.05
C CYS A 211 19.60 5.33 -9.31
N ILE A 212 19.61 5.43 -7.99
CA ILE A 212 20.62 4.76 -7.18
C ILE A 212 20.21 3.28 -7.07
N ASP A 213 20.67 2.44 -8.00
CA ASP A 213 20.51 0.97 -8.03
C ASP A 213 21.28 0.25 -6.89
N SER A 214 21.66 1.00 -5.84
CA SER A 214 22.51 0.50 -4.77
C SER A 214 21.69 -0.33 -3.80
N GLY A 215 21.62 -1.64 -4.03
CA GLY A 215 21.14 -2.62 -3.05
C GLY A 215 19.93 -3.47 -3.45
N VAL A 216 19.48 -3.43 -4.72
CA VAL A 216 18.37 -4.28 -5.16
C VAL A 216 18.82 -5.73 -5.30
N HIS A 217 18.60 -6.53 -4.24
CA HIS A 217 18.80 -7.97 -4.28
C HIS A 217 17.67 -8.63 -5.07
N LYS A 218 18.04 -9.26 -6.19
CA LYS A 218 17.09 -9.94 -7.07
C LYS A 218 16.89 -11.39 -6.60
N PHE A 219 15.74 -11.66 -5.98
CA PHE A 219 15.35 -13.01 -5.59
C PHE A 219 14.58 -13.72 -6.70
N LYS A 220 14.72 -15.05 -6.77
CA LYS A 220 13.73 -15.85 -7.51
C LYS A 220 12.37 -15.74 -6.82
N ARG A 221 11.28 -15.78 -7.57
CA ARG A 221 9.90 -15.68 -7.03
C ARG A 221 9.64 -16.64 -5.87
N ALA A 222 10.11 -17.88 -5.96
CA ALA A 222 9.94 -18.87 -4.89
C ALA A 222 10.73 -18.52 -3.61
N GLU A 223 11.95 -18.02 -3.75
CA GLU A 223 12.76 -17.56 -2.62
C GLU A 223 12.16 -16.31 -1.98
N PHE A 224 11.73 -15.35 -2.79
CA PHE A 224 11.02 -14.16 -2.34
C PHE A 224 9.77 -14.51 -1.52
N ASN A 225 8.93 -15.42 -2.03
CA ASN A 225 7.73 -15.85 -1.31
C ASN A 225 8.11 -16.51 0.02
N LYS A 226 9.11 -17.40 0.05
CA LYS A 226 9.57 -18.00 1.32
C LYS A 226 10.04 -16.97 2.35
N ILE A 227 10.65 -15.86 1.92
CA ILE A 227 11.09 -14.78 2.81
C ILE A 227 9.89 -13.93 3.25
N LYS A 228 8.99 -13.61 2.31
CA LYS A 228 7.75 -12.89 2.58
C LYS A 228 6.89 -13.64 3.60
N ASP A 229 6.65 -14.93 3.38
CA ASP A 229 5.81 -15.77 4.22
C ASP A 229 6.43 -15.89 5.63
N LEU A 230 7.76 -15.96 5.70
CA LEU A 230 8.47 -15.92 6.98
C LEU A 230 8.17 -14.64 7.77
N ILE A 231 7.89 -13.51 7.14
CA ILE A 231 7.53 -12.25 7.83
C ILE A 231 6.02 -12.16 8.07
N VAL A 232 5.22 -12.51 7.06
CA VAL A 232 3.77 -12.27 7.04
C VAL A 232 2.99 -13.33 7.82
N ASP A 233 3.53 -14.53 8.05
CA ASP A 233 2.83 -15.61 8.77
C ASP A 233 3.18 -15.70 10.26
N ILE A 234 4.02 -14.79 10.78
CA ILE A 234 4.41 -14.75 12.20
C ILE A 234 3.28 -14.20 13.08
N ASP A 235 3.14 -14.75 14.29
CA ASP A 235 2.36 -14.11 15.35
C ASP A 235 3.19 -13.03 16.08
N TYR A 236 2.91 -11.76 15.80
CA TYR A 236 3.60 -10.63 16.44
C TYR A 236 3.07 -10.28 17.84
N SER A 237 2.20 -11.11 18.43
CA SER A 237 1.84 -11.01 19.84
C SER A 237 2.83 -11.71 20.76
N ASP A 238 3.60 -12.68 20.25
CA ASP A 238 4.64 -13.40 21.01
C ASP A 238 6.06 -12.88 20.65
N PRO A 239 6.82 -12.41 21.64
CA PRO A 239 8.23 -12.08 21.48
C PRO A 239 9.14 -13.20 20.95
N LEU A 240 8.77 -14.46 21.17
CA LEU A 240 9.57 -15.61 20.76
C LEU A 240 9.49 -15.83 19.24
N ASP A 241 8.33 -15.62 18.63
CA ASP A 241 8.11 -15.95 17.22
C ASP A 241 8.88 -15.01 16.28
N TYR A 242 8.87 -13.69 16.53
CA TYR A 242 9.65 -12.78 15.70
C TYR A 242 11.17 -12.90 15.94
N ARG A 243 11.61 -13.39 17.11
CA ARG A 243 13.03 -13.72 17.35
C ARG A 243 13.45 -14.97 16.56
N ASN A 244 12.59 -15.98 16.54
CA ASN A 244 12.83 -17.19 15.75
C ASN A 244 12.87 -16.87 14.25
N ALA A 245 11.99 -16.00 13.77
CA ALA A 245 12.01 -15.53 12.40
C ALA A 245 13.29 -14.76 12.06
N HIS A 246 13.75 -13.88 12.95
CA HIS A 246 15.04 -13.18 12.78
C HIS A 246 16.20 -14.17 12.62
N LYS A 247 16.25 -15.20 13.47
CA LYS A 247 17.27 -16.26 13.39
C LYS A 247 17.18 -17.03 12.06
N GLN A 248 15.98 -17.37 11.60
CA GLN A 248 15.79 -18.04 10.31
C GLN A 248 16.18 -17.15 9.11
N LEU A 249 16.13 -15.82 9.24
CA LEU A 249 16.65 -14.90 8.22
C LEU A 249 18.18 -14.87 8.22
N GLU A 250 18.81 -14.87 9.40
CA GLU A 250 20.27 -14.96 9.54
C GLU A 250 20.82 -16.28 8.97
N GLU A 251 20.14 -17.41 9.24
CA GLU A 251 20.51 -18.74 8.71
C GLU A 251 20.45 -18.82 7.19
N ARG A 252 19.77 -17.88 6.51
CA ARG A 252 19.66 -17.85 5.05
C ARG A 252 20.78 -17.08 4.35
N GLU A 253 21.80 -16.64 5.09
CA GLU A 253 22.97 -15.93 4.57
C GLU A 253 22.58 -14.72 3.69
N LEU A 254 21.51 -14.01 4.08
CA LEU A 254 21.11 -12.78 3.41
C LEU A 254 22.02 -11.64 3.89
N ASP A 255 22.67 -10.95 2.96
CA ASP A 255 23.45 -9.73 3.24
C ASP A 255 22.50 -8.58 3.64
N LEU A 256 22.10 -8.55 4.90
CA LEU A 256 21.31 -7.46 5.47
C LEU A 256 22.20 -6.21 5.60
N LEU A 257 21.74 -5.09 5.04
CA LEU A 257 22.44 -3.81 5.12
C LEU A 257 22.45 -3.30 6.57
N GLU A 258 23.63 -3.22 7.18
CA GLU A 258 23.80 -2.55 8.48
C GLU A 258 23.87 -1.03 8.27
N ILE A 259 22.87 -0.29 8.76
CA ILE A 259 22.78 1.16 8.62
C ILE A 259 22.87 1.80 10.02
N LYS A 260 23.88 2.65 10.23
CA LYS A 260 24.02 3.45 11.46
C LYS A 260 23.27 4.77 11.31
N GLY A 261 22.29 5.01 12.18
CA GLY A 261 21.51 6.25 12.19
C GLY A 261 22.35 7.47 12.55
N VAL A 262 22.30 8.51 11.71
CA VAL A 262 23.07 9.77 11.88
C VAL A 262 22.19 10.98 12.24
N ALA A 263 20.86 10.79 12.38
CA ALA A 263 19.95 11.87 12.70
C ALA A 263 20.17 12.39 14.14
N SER A 264 20.53 13.66 14.28
CA SER A 264 20.60 14.36 15.57
C SER A 264 19.26 15.02 15.92
N THR A 265 18.93 15.07 17.20
CA THR A 265 17.70 15.71 17.73
C THR A 265 17.68 17.23 17.60
N SER A 266 18.76 17.84 17.10
CA SER A 266 18.97 19.29 17.01
C SER A 266 18.07 20.04 16.01
N HIS A 267 17.34 19.33 15.13
CA HIS A 267 16.41 19.94 14.16
C HIS A 267 14.94 19.94 14.61
N ILE A 268 14.62 19.51 15.83
CA ILE A 268 13.30 19.73 16.43
C ILE A 268 13.27 21.16 16.99
N ALA A 269 13.40 22.17 16.14
CA ALA A 269 12.96 23.51 16.50
C ALA A 269 11.43 23.44 16.65
N PRO A 270 10.84 23.82 17.80
CA PRO A 270 9.40 23.91 17.91
C PRO A 270 8.94 25.00 16.95
N SER A 271 8.37 24.62 15.79
CA SER A 271 7.61 25.57 14.99
C SER A 271 6.50 26.14 15.89
N PRO A 272 6.34 27.46 16.02
CA PRO A 272 5.33 28.06 16.92
C PRO A 272 3.87 27.79 16.49
N HIS A 273 3.65 27.01 15.42
CA HIS A 273 2.32 26.67 14.90
C HIS A 273 2.14 25.17 14.69
N SER A 274 2.23 24.37 15.75
CA SER A 274 1.62 23.03 15.78
C SER A 274 1.53 22.50 17.21
N LEU A 275 0.78 23.18 18.06
CA LEU A 275 0.15 22.50 19.18
C LEU A 275 -1.00 21.67 18.61
N VAL A 276 -0.69 20.47 18.11
CA VAL A 276 -1.71 19.42 18.05
C VAL A 276 -1.98 19.06 19.51
N PRO A 277 -3.19 19.28 20.05
CA PRO A 277 -3.52 18.73 21.35
C PRO A 277 -3.66 17.22 21.14
N THR A 278 -2.58 16.49 21.34
CA THR A 278 -2.68 15.06 21.63
C THR A 278 -3.26 14.97 23.02
N LEU A 279 -4.59 15.15 23.14
CA LEU A 279 -5.33 14.75 24.32
C LEU A 279 -5.31 13.22 24.34
N LEU A 280 -4.20 12.65 24.81
CA LEU A 280 -4.19 11.35 25.43
C LEU A 280 -5.03 11.50 26.70
N PRO A 281 -6.17 10.81 26.86
CA PRO A 281 -6.76 10.67 28.18
C PRO A 281 -5.86 9.71 28.96
N THR A 282 -4.78 10.24 29.55
CA THR A 282 -4.14 9.55 30.66
C THR A 282 -5.15 9.51 31.79
N ARG A 283 -5.75 8.33 32.01
CA ARG A 283 -6.63 8.08 33.14
C ARG A 283 -5.78 8.10 34.41
N SER A 284 -5.45 9.31 34.88
CA SER A 284 -4.97 9.51 36.24
C SER A 284 -6.11 9.12 37.19
N LYS A 285 -5.84 8.18 38.09
CA LYS A 285 -6.73 7.88 39.22
C LYS A 285 -6.85 9.15 40.06
N ARG A 286 -7.89 9.95 39.82
CA ARG A 286 -8.29 11.01 40.76
C ARG A 286 -8.91 10.33 41.98
N GLY A 287 -8.43 10.74 43.16
CA GLY A 287 -8.99 10.34 44.44
C GLY A 287 -10.48 10.63 44.50
N LEU A 288 -11.19 9.82 45.29
CA LEU A 288 -12.59 9.98 45.60
C LEU A 288 -12.85 11.39 46.13
N SER A 289 -13.60 12.19 45.39
CA SER A 289 -14.22 13.41 45.89
C SER A 289 -15.74 13.30 45.75
N GLU A 290 -16.44 13.72 46.80
CA GLU A 290 -17.89 13.59 46.98
C GLU A 290 -18.66 14.24 45.83
N VAL A 291 -19.65 13.52 45.32
CA VAL A 291 -20.55 13.97 44.26
C VAL A 291 -21.68 14.78 44.90
N HIS A 292 -21.68 16.10 44.71
CA HIS A 292 -22.87 16.91 44.98
C HIS A 292 -23.85 16.81 43.80
N VAL A 293 -25.08 16.40 44.13
CA VAL A 293 -26.18 16.12 43.19
C VAL A 293 -26.67 17.40 42.51
N ILE A 294 -26.74 17.37 41.18
CA ILE A 294 -27.07 18.51 40.28
C ILE A 294 -28.58 18.81 40.19
N SER A 295 -29.40 18.29 41.12
CA SER A 295 -30.87 18.44 41.07
C SER A 295 -31.37 19.87 41.32
N THR A 296 -30.51 20.83 41.66
CA THR A 296 -30.88 22.20 42.03
C THR A 296 -30.80 23.24 40.89
N LEU A 297 -30.39 22.87 39.68
CA LEU A 297 -30.19 23.84 38.57
C LEU A 297 -31.37 24.00 37.61
N VAL A 298 -32.56 23.46 37.91
CA VAL A 298 -33.77 23.69 37.10
C VAL A 298 -34.67 24.73 37.77
N LYS A 299 -34.53 26.01 37.39
CA LYS A 299 -35.56 27.03 37.65
C LYS A 299 -36.56 27.05 36.51
N ARG A 300 -37.80 26.59 36.75
CA ARG A 300 -38.93 26.76 35.81
C ARG A 300 -39.35 28.23 35.78
N LYS A 301 -39.51 28.76 34.57
CA LYS A 301 -40.03 30.12 34.30
C LYS A 301 -41.54 30.11 34.53
N VAL A 302 -42.03 30.87 35.51
CA VAL A 302 -43.47 31.05 35.76
C VAL A 302 -44.04 31.94 34.65
N LYS A 303 -45.09 31.48 33.96
CA LYS A 303 -45.90 32.33 33.07
C LYS A 303 -46.79 33.23 33.93
N LYS A 304 -46.91 34.49 33.52
CA LYS A 304 -47.88 35.45 34.08
C LYS A 304 -49.29 34.90 34.04
#